data_AF-A0A328BVB6-F1
#
_entry.id   AF-A0A328BVB6-F1
#
_cell.length_a   1.000
_cell.length_b   1.000
_cell.length_c   1.000
_cell.angle_alpha   90.00
_cell.angle_beta   90.00
_cell.angle_gamma   90.00
#
_symmetry.space_group_name_H-M   'P 1'
#
loop_
_entity.id
_entity.type
_entity.pdbx_description
1 polymer ?
#
loop_
_entity_poly.entity_id
_entity_poly.type
_entity_poly.pdbx_seq_one_letter_code
_entity_poly.pdbx_strand_id
1 'polypeptide(L)'
;MFQRPAFVFSCALLLLGSCGHSQPSLPGFDGAAWRRDVRGCAGLRQAQLPALDQHREALYNVHVDAVARLLGRPDEEELQEQTQRVYYYYVAPGPQCAPGRPAAATRRLSVRFGSLGTVTEVLYTTPAGRP
;
A
#
# COMPACT_ATOMS: atom_id res chain seq x y z
N MET A 1 37.25 -44.85 18.18
CA MET A 1 37.32 -43.45 18.65
C MET A 1 36.72 -42.56 17.57
N PHE A 2 35.45 -42.20 17.74
CA PHE A 2 34.66 -41.39 16.82
C PHE A 2 35.17 -39.94 16.82
N GLN A 3 35.89 -39.54 15.78
CA GLN A 3 36.25 -38.14 15.57
C GLN A 3 35.09 -37.39 14.92
N ARG A 4 34.42 -36.57 15.75
CA ARG A 4 33.95 -35.21 15.48
C ARG A 4 33.23 -34.95 14.13
N PRO A 5 31.90 -35.14 14.10
CA PRO A 5 31.03 -34.29 13.27
C PRO A 5 29.94 -33.58 14.10
N ALA A 6 30.08 -33.50 15.42
CA ALA A 6 29.05 -32.89 16.27
C ALA A 6 29.15 -31.35 16.36
N PHE A 7 30.31 -30.76 16.05
CA PHE A 7 30.52 -29.31 16.26
C PHE A 7 30.02 -28.43 15.10
N VAL A 8 29.84 -28.99 13.91
CA VAL A 8 29.38 -28.22 12.72
C VAL A 8 27.85 -28.05 12.72
N PHE A 9 27.11 -28.93 13.41
CA PHE A 9 25.65 -28.92 13.38
C PHE A 9 25.00 -27.83 14.25
N SER A 10 25.75 -27.20 15.18
CA SER A 10 25.19 -26.26 16.16
C SER A 10 25.13 -24.79 15.70
N CYS A 11 25.82 -24.40 14.61
CA CYS A 11 25.77 -23.03 14.07
C CYS A 11 24.71 -22.82 12.98
N ALA A 12 24.10 -23.89 12.47
CA ALA A 12 23.18 -23.81 11.32
C ALA A 12 21.74 -23.40 11.69
N LEU A 13 21.39 -23.34 12.98
CA LEU A 13 20.00 -23.12 13.42
C LEU A 13 19.64 -21.66 13.78
N LEU A 14 20.57 -20.70 13.69
CA LEU A 14 20.37 -19.33 14.20
C LEU A 14 20.00 -18.27 13.14
N LEU A 15 19.76 -18.65 11.88
CA LEU A 15 19.61 -17.68 10.77
C LEU A 15 18.18 -17.45 10.25
N LEU A 16 17.12 -17.90 10.92
CA LEU A 16 15.74 -17.74 10.43
C LEU A 16 14.88 -16.72 11.22
N GLY A 17 15.50 -15.75 11.89
CA GLY A 17 14.81 -14.60 12.47
C GLY A 17 14.47 -13.55 11.40
N SER A 18 13.47 -13.81 10.55
CA SER A 18 12.95 -12.77 9.66
C SER A 18 12.24 -11.69 10.49
N CYS A 19 12.75 -10.47 10.47
CA CYS A 19 12.07 -9.30 11.03
C CYS A 19 10.84 -8.99 10.15
N GLY A 20 9.71 -9.63 10.45
CA GLY A 20 8.44 -9.29 9.84
C GLY A 20 8.06 -7.86 10.22
N HIS A 21 8.21 -6.92 9.28
CA HIS A 21 7.73 -5.56 9.46
C HIS A 21 6.21 -5.60 9.73
N SER A 22 5.83 -5.24 10.95
CA SER A 22 4.43 -5.18 11.38
C SER A 22 3.65 -4.25 10.45
N GLN A 23 2.50 -4.73 9.98
CA GLN A 23 1.58 -3.89 9.22
C GLN A 23 1.09 -2.73 10.10
N PRO A 24 0.98 -1.50 9.58
CA PRO A 24 0.39 -0.40 10.34
C PRO A 24 -1.03 -0.76 10.79
N SER A 25 -1.35 -0.46 12.04
CA SER A 25 -2.70 -0.63 12.59
C SER A 25 -3.48 0.66 12.40
N LEU A 26 -4.63 0.56 11.72
CA LEU A 26 -5.57 1.66 11.53
C LEU A 26 -6.90 1.25 12.18
N PRO A 27 -7.17 1.66 13.44
CA PRO A 27 -8.43 1.35 14.10
C PRO A 27 -9.64 1.76 13.25
N GLY A 28 -10.65 0.88 13.16
CA GLY A 28 -11.86 1.13 12.37
C GLY A 28 -11.68 1.00 10.85
N PHE A 29 -10.48 0.75 10.33
CA PHE A 29 -10.24 0.55 8.90
C PHE A 29 -10.36 -0.94 8.52
N ASP A 30 -11.32 -1.29 7.68
CA ASP A 30 -11.41 -2.63 7.09
C ASP A 30 -10.63 -2.71 5.77
N GLY A 31 -9.36 -3.12 5.89
CA GLY A 31 -8.50 -3.36 4.74
C GLY A 31 -8.98 -4.49 3.82
N ALA A 32 -9.73 -5.47 4.32
CA ALA A 32 -10.28 -6.53 3.48
C ALA A 32 -11.42 -5.99 2.59
N ALA A 33 -12.29 -5.11 3.11
CA ALA A 33 -13.27 -4.38 2.30
C ALA A 33 -12.60 -3.46 1.29
N TRP A 34 -11.58 -2.71 1.71
CA TRP A 34 -10.82 -1.84 0.82
C TRP A 34 -10.22 -2.57 -0.38
N ARG A 35 -9.59 -3.73 -0.14
CA ARG A 35 -8.95 -4.54 -1.19
C ARG A 35 -9.94 -5.18 -2.16
N ARG A 36 -11.17 -5.45 -1.72
CA ARG A 36 -12.23 -6.02 -2.56
C ARG A 36 -12.84 -5.00 -3.52
N ASP A 37 -12.73 -3.71 -3.22
CA ASP A 37 -13.27 -2.62 -4.02
C ASP A 37 -12.22 -2.06 -5.00
N VAL A 38 -11.82 -2.93 -5.95
CA VAL A 38 -10.91 -2.57 -7.04
C VAL A 38 -11.52 -1.39 -7.82
N ARG A 39 -10.72 -0.35 -8.06
CA ARG A 39 -11.14 0.91 -8.71
C ARG A 39 -12.23 1.71 -7.98
N GLY A 40 -12.57 1.36 -6.73
CA GLY A 40 -13.50 2.13 -5.90
C GLY A 40 -14.96 2.15 -6.39
N CYS A 41 -15.35 1.16 -7.21
CA CYS A 41 -16.65 1.14 -7.89
C CYS A 41 -17.82 0.69 -7.01
N ALA A 42 -17.55 -0.07 -5.95
CA ALA A 42 -18.56 -0.51 -4.98
C ALA A 42 -18.76 0.49 -3.83
N GLY A 43 -17.95 1.56 -3.76
CA GLY A 43 -18.04 2.58 -2.72
C GLY A 43 -17.52 2.13 -1.35
N LEU A 44 -16.93 0.94 -1.25
CA LEU A 44 -16.38 0.44 0.02
C LEU A 44 -15.16 1.27 0.43
N ARG A 45 -14.30 1.66 -0.52
CA ARG A 45 -13.16 2.55 -0.20
C ARG A 45 -13.62 3.91 0.32
N GLN A 46 -14.68 4.45 -0.27
CA GLN A 46 -15.29 5.71 0.16
C GLN A 46 -15.76 5.64 1.62
N ALA A 47 -16.38 4.52 2.00
CA ALA A 47 -16.84 4.29 3.36
C ALA A 47 -15.70 4.19 4.39
N GLN A 48 -14.48 3.80 3.97
CA GLN A 48 -13.31 3.71 4.85
C GLN A 48 -12.52 5.02 5.00
N LEU A 49 -12.84 6.06 4.22
CA LEU A 49 -12.09 7.32 4.25
C LEU A 49 -12.03 7.97 5.64
N PRO A 50 -13.10 8.01 6.46
CA PRO A 50 -13.02 8.59 7.80
C PRO A 50 -11.99 7.90 8.70
N ALA A 51 -11.97 6.55 8.72
CA ALA A 51 -11.03 5.78 9.51
C ALA A 51 -9.58 5.94 8.99
N LEU A 52 -9.42 5.94 7.66
CA LEU A 52 -8.12 6.20 7.03
C LEU A 52 -7.60 7.61 7.34
N ASP A 53 -8.49 8.60 7.32
CA ASP A 53 -8.15 10.01 7.56
C ASP A 53 -7.77 10.26 9.01
N GLN A 54 -8.52 9.68 9.94
CA GLN A 54 -8.26 9.76 11.38
C GLN A 54 -6.88 9.20 11.74
N HIS A 55 -6.41 8.19 11.00
CA HIS A 55 -5.16 7.50 11.27
C HIS A 55 -4.12 7.67 10.15
N ARG A 56 -4.28 8.69 9.29
CA ARG A 56 -3.42 8.93 8.12
C ARG A 56 -1.94 9.04 8.50
N GLU A 57 -1.67 9.63 9.65
CA GLU A 57 -0.31 9.82 10.17
C GLU A 57 0.42 8.49 10.38
N ALA A 58 -0.29 7.42 10.70
CA ALA A 58 0.28 6.09 10.90
C ALA A 58 0.78 5.45 9.58
N LEU A 59 0.50 6.05 8.42
CA LEU A 59 1.03 5.60 7.14
C LEU A 59 2.41 6.17 6.83
N TYR A 60 2.81 7.29 7.42
CA TYR A 60 4.12 7.89 7.13
C TYR A 60 5.26 6.99 7.62
N ASN A 61 6.35 6.96 6.86
CA ASN A 61 7.51 6.09 7.09
C ASN A 61 7.21 4.57 6.99
N VAL A 62 6.00 4.16 6.65
CA VAL A 62 5.67 2.76 6.39
C VAL A 62 6.25 2.33 5.05
N HIS A 63 6.90 1.16 5.01
CA HIS A 63 7.44 0.59 3.78
C HIS A 63 6.33 0.19 2.79
N VAL A 64 6.60 0.32 1.50
CA VAL A 64 5.67 0.03 0.40
C VAL A 64 5.01 -1.34 0.51
N ASP A 65 5.73 -2.38 0.96
CA ASP A 65 5.16 -3.72 1.12
C ASP A 65 4.09 -3.77 2.20
N ALA A 66 4.25 -3.02 3.31
CA ALA A 66 3.26 -2.97 4.38
C ALA A 66 2.03 -2.17 3.95
N VAL A 67 2.21 -1.10 3.16
CA VAL A 67 1.10 -0.39 2.52
C VAL A 67 0.37 -1.30 1.55
N ALA A 68 1.08 -2.06 0.72
CA ALA A 68 0.49 -3.01 -0.23
C ALA A 68 -0.26 -4.15 0.47
N ARG A 69 0.20 -4.63 1.64
CA ARG A 69 -0.55 -5.59 2.45
C ARG A 69 -1.84 -4.99 3.01
N LEU A 70 -1.79 -3.74 3.48
CA LEU A 70 -2.93 -3.04 4.05
C LEU A 70 -3.98 -2.66 2.98
N LEU A 71 -3.56 -1.91 1.95
CA LEU A 71 -4.42 -1.30 0.93
C LEU A 71 -4.56 -2.16 -0.35
N GLY A 72 -3.76 -3.21 -0.49
CA GLY A 72 -3.72 -4.01 -1.72
C GLY A 72 -2.99 -3.34 -2.87
N ARG A 73 -3.10 -3.97 -4.03
CA ARG A 73 -2.55 -3.46 -5.30
C ARG A 73 -3.19 -2.09 -5.64
N PRO A 74 -2.39 -1.08 -6.01
CA PRO A 74 -2.94 0.20 -6.47
C PRO A 74 -3.69 0.04 -7.79
N ASP A 75 -4.59 0.98 -8.08
CA ASP A 75 -5.25 1.01 -9.38
C ASP A 75 -4.30 1.53 -10.47
N GLU A 76 -3.43 2.47 -10.10
CA GLU A 76 -2.35 3.01 -10.96
C GLU A 76 -1.06 3.16 -10.16
N GLU A 77 0.06 2.86 -10.81
CA GLU A 77 1.40 3.06 -10.29
C GLU A 77 2.17 3.96 -11.27
N GLU A 78 2.72 5.05 -10.73
CA GLU A 78 3.55 5.99 -11.49
C GLU A 78 4.97 5.95 -10.91
N LEU A 79 5.96 5.71 -11.77
CA LEU A 79 7.37 5.86 -11.43
C LEU A 79 7.79 7.29 -11.75
N GLN A 80 8.23 8.03 -10.74
CA GLN A 80 8.75 9.38 -10.88
C GLN A 80 10.28 9.37 -10.97
N GLU A 81 10.86 10.55 -11.16
CA GLU A 81 12.32 10.72 -11.16
C GLU A 81 12.93 10.22 -9.84
N GLN A 82 14.20 9.80 -9.90
CA GLN A 82 14.98 9.38 -8.73
C GLN A 82 14.37 8.21 -7.93
N THR A 83 13.85 7.19 -8.64
CA THR A 83 13.29 5.94 -8.06
C THR A 83 12.12 6.12 -7.10
N GLN A 84 11.51 7.32 -7.09
CA GLN A 84 10.26 7.55 -6.38
C GLN A 84 9.10 6.89 -7.12
N ARG A 85 8.09 6.45 -6.36
CA ARG A 85 6.88 5.90 -6.94
C ARG A 85 5.65 6.46 -6.25
N VAL A 86 4.55 6.52 -6.97
CA VAL A 86 3.26 6.98 -6.46
C VAL A 86 2.21 5.91 -6.73
N TYR A 87 1.52 5.50 -5.68
CA TYR A 87 0.37 4.60 -5.76
C TYR A 87 -0.91 5.43 -5.74
N TYR A 88 -1.77 5.19 -6.72
CA TYR A 88 -3.08 5.80 -6.77
C TYR A 88 -4.17 4.75 -6.55
N TYR A 89 -5.11 5.08 -5.66
CA TYR A 89 -6.31 4.31 -5.40
C TYR A 89 -7.53 5.19 -5.65
N TYR A 90 -8.41 4.79 -6.55
CA TYR A 90 -9.72 5.41 -6.70
C TYR A 90 -10.53 5.19 -5.42
N VAL A 91 -11.09 6.27 -4.87
CA VAL A 91 -11.81 6.24 -3.59
C VAL A 91 -13.30 6.55 -3.71
N ALA A 92 -13.78 6.86 -4.91
CA ALA A 92 -15.18 7.11 -5.20
C ALA A 92 -15.56 6.54 -6.57
N PRO A 93 -16.80 6.06 -6.75
CA PRO A 93 -17.30 5.64 -8.05
C PRO A 93 -17.20 6.77 -9.08
N GLY A 94 -16.90 6.43 -10.33
CA GLY A 94 -16.74 7.41 -11.39
C GLY A 94 -16.57 6.79 -12.77
N PRO A 95 -16.11 7.57 -13.77
CA PRO A 95 -15.96 7.11 -15.14
C PRO A 95 -15.04 5.89 -15.29
N GLN A 96 -14.13 5.65 -14.35
CA GLN A 96 -13.23 4.50 -14.33
C GLN A 96 -13.96 3.16 -14.16
N CYS A 97 -15.23 3.16 -13.74
CA CYS A 97 -16.02 1.95 -13.52
C CYS A 97 -16.70 1.41 -14.79
N ALA A 98 -16.75 2.20 -15.85
CA ALA A 98 -17.31 1.77 -17.13
C ALA A 98 -16.28 0.91 -17.92
N PRO A 99 -16.75 -0.11 -18.67
CA PRO A 99 -15.88 -0.95 -19.48
C PRO A 99 -15.13 -0.12 -20.54
N GLY A 100 -13.84 -0.40 -20.71
CA GLY A 100 -13.00 0.25 -21.72
C GLY A 100 -12.62 1.71 -21.44
N ARG A 101 -12.94 2.27 -20.27
CA ARG A 101 -12.50 3.63 -19.92
C ARG A 101 -11.13 3.63 -19.22
N PRO A 102 -10.15 4.41 -19.73
CA PRO A 102 -8.86 4.59 -19.08
C PRO A 102 -9.01 5.37 -17.77
N ALA A 103 -7.86 5.65 -17.14
CA ALA A 103 -7.74 6.47 -15.94
C ALA A 103 -8.72 7.65 -15.94
N ALA A 104 -9.55 7.78 -14.90
CA ALA A 104 -10.58 8.81 -14.84
C ALA A 104 -10.16 9.95 -13.92
N ALA A 105 -10.60 11.17 -14.27
CA ALA A 105 -10.52 12.35 -13.41
C ALA A 105 -11.51 12.27 -12.23
N THR A 106 -11.35 11.26 -11.38
CA THR A 106 -12.13 11.07 -10.16
C THR A 106 -11.25 11.24 -8.93
N ARG A 107 -11.89 11.35 -7.76
CA ARG A 107 -11.20 11.44 -6.48
C ARG A 107 -10.40 10.16 -6.23
N ARG A 108 -9.11 10.33 -5.95
CA ARG A 108 -8.16 9.26 -5.67
C ARG A 108 -7.30 9.59 -4.45
N LEU A 109 -6.93 8.55 -3.71
CA LEU A 109 -5.87 8.58 -2.71
C LEU A 109 -4.54 8.41 -3.44
N SER A 110 -3.61 9.33 -3.21
CA SER A 110 -2.23 9.31 -3.68
C SER A 110 -1.32 8.99 -2.51
N VAL A 111 -0.53 7.93 -2.62
CA VAL A 111 0.49 7.54 -1.64
C VAL A 111 1.85 7.59 -2.33
N ARG A 112 2.66 8.60 -1.98
CA ARG A 112 4.01 8.78 -2.53
C ARG A 112 5.02 8.09 -1.64
N PHE A 113 5.97 7.41 -2.28
CA PHE A 113 7.09 6.76 -1.61
C PHE A 113 8.39 7.46 -1.99
N GLY A 114 9.23 7.74 -0.99
CA GLY A 114 10.58 8.24 -1.19
C GLY A 114 11.54 7.17 -1.73
N SER A 115 12.82 7.54 -1.87
CA SER A 115 13.88 6.64 -2.37
C SER A 115 14.11 5.40 -1.51
N LEU A 116 13.75 5.46 -0.22
CA LEU A 116 13.81 4.33 0.72
C LEU A 116 12.60 3.39 0.64
N GLY A 117 11.65 3.66 -0.27
CA GLY A 117 10.42 2.88 -0.38
C GLY A 117 9.42 3.11 0.76
N THR A 118 9.60 4.18 1.54
CA THR A 118 8.71 4.56 2.65
C THR A 118 7.79 5.71 2.26
N VAL A 119 6.58 5.74 2.84
CA VAL A 119 5.60 6.80 2.57
C VAL A 119 6.12 8.16 3.02
N THR A 120 6.12 9.13 2.10
CA THR A 120 6.50 10.53 2.34
C THR A 120 5.32 11.49 2.21
N GLU A 121 4.25 11.09 1.51
CA GLU A 121 3.08 11.95 1.30
C GLU A 121 1.82 11.10 1.07
N VAL A 122 0.71 11.53 1.67
CA VAL A 122 -0.63 10.92 1.52
C VAL A 122 -1.66 12.02 1.26
N LEU A 123 -2.16 12.10 0.02
CA LEU A 123 -3.07 13.16 -0.41
C LEU A 123 -4.32 12.60 -1.09
N TYR A 124 -5.43 13.33 -0.99
CA TYR A 124 -6.53 13.16 -1.93
C TYR A 124 -6.31 14.05 -3.13
N THR A 125 -6.21 13.47 -4.30
CA THR A 125 -6.09 14.22 -5.55
C THR A 125 -7.31 13.95 -6.42
N THR A 126 -7.66 14.92 -7.25
CA THR A 126 -8.49 14.70 -8.42
C THR A 126 -7.58 15.04 -9.60
N PRO A 127 -7.35 14.14 -10.57
CA PRO A 127 -6.58 14.49 -11.75
C PRO A 127 -7.17 15.76 -12.34
N ALA A 128 -6.37 16.82 -12.47
CA ALA A 128 -6.80 18.01 -13.20
C ALA A 128 -7.11 17.54 -14.62
N GLY A 129 -8.36 17.72 -15.05
CA GLY A 129 -8.74 17.44 -16.43
C GLY A 129 -7.79 18.20 -17.34
N ARG A 130 -7.06 17.48 -18.21
CA ARG A 130 -6.32 18.13 -19.28
C ARG A 130 -7.39 18.86 -20.14
N PRO A 131 -7.31 20.18 -20.33
CA PRO A 131 -8.26 20.92 -21.16
C PRO A 131 -8.26 20.39 -22.59
#